data_AF-A0A356T1P0-F1
#
_entry.id   AF-A0A356T1P0-F1
#
_cell.length_a   1.000
_cell.length_b   1.000
_cell.length_c   1.000
_cell.angle_alpha   90.00
_cell.angle_beta   90.00
_cell.angle_gamma   90.00
#
_symmetry.space_group_name_H-M   'P 1'
#
loop_
_entity.id
_entity.type
_entity.pdbx_description
1 polymer ?
#
loop_
_entity_poly.entity_id
_entity_poly.type
_entity_poly.pdbx_seq_one_letter_code
_entity_poly.pdbx_strand_id
1 'polypeptide(L)'
;MARRRRLDSIDALADDDEYGRQLRRLRSMEATVAAIGSVQAHLRCEGTLHSRARDGVLDAWTGRGLRAWQSKHMIISLASRLDDATRATLVMDSRELDFRSLLRVLRERVVDASGILEDGTASNQWGTVLGRQLEVDEEFRWAEHLDPLPNGAPDLVSPTTEAAARALGWTDPAAALAWIEAHAAERTDAHLVAVRLPEAPDYHGPHMDLRVEIDRGDVWYTFPYTDEGRPRGFPVRRRPTTTLFARRPNGDEVALVRWNTTIGGWQPEVNPEGGVGMRYKESDVGERVWRDVIASPAWLPPPATPDDELLRRSGDGWRVNDSITGPGYDSAYGLALVIHHQVRGDGEDEEDWLDNGIRSHGSVSYRSILRGHSHGCHRLFNHLAVRMTSFLLNRRRHEVRGRIPASLRRKLHPESPEPPPEPLVLEITNRGFLFELTPPVPVEVLRGNVRGRPTRAPAGFFPLPEELQEQAREQLSDDPSP
;
A
#
# COMPACT_ATOMS: atom_id res chain seq x y z
N MET A 1 5.85 43.83 -25.89
CA MET A 1 7.24 44.05 -26.34
C MET A 1 7.33 44.15 -27.86
N ALA A 2 6.89 43.13 -28.61
CA ALA A 2 6.71 43.18 -30.08
C ALA A 2 5.94 44.44 -30.56
N ARG A 3 4.83 44.78 -29.92
CA ARG A 3 4.07 46.03 -30.15
C ARG A 3 4.86 47.33 -29.91
N ARG A 4 5.81 47.35 -28.96
CA ARG A 4 6.67 48.52 -28.69
C ARG A 4 7.80 48.65 -29.72
N ARG A 5 8.25 47.55 -30.31
CA ARG A 5 9.29 47.50 -31.36
C ARG A 5 8.74 47.43 -32.80
N ARG A 6 7.41 47.52 -32.99
CA ARG A 6 6.73 47.40 -34.30
C ARG A 6 7.11 46.11 -35.05
N LEU A 7 7.34 45.03 -34.32
CA LEU A 7 7.56 43.71 -34.91
C LEU A 7 6.21 43.09 -35.26
N ASP A 8 6.13 42.44 -36.42
CA ASP A 8 4.90 41.82 -36.93
C ASP A 8 4.46 40.61 -36.09
N SER A 9 5.41 39.94 -35.43
CA SER A 9 5.13 38.89 -34.44
C SER A 9 6.21 38.83 -33.37
N ILE A 10 5.93 38.10 -32.29
CA ILE A 10 6.95 37.81 -31.26
C ILE A 10 8.04 36.89 -31.80
N ASP A 11 7.78 36.15 -32.88
CA ASP A 11 8.72 35.22 -33.50
C ASP A 11 9.91 35.93 -34.13
N ALA A 12 9.73 37.19 -34.55
CA ALA A 12 10.80 38.06 -35.03
C ALA A 12 11.88 38.37 -33.96
N LEU A 13 11.63 38.04 -32.68
CA LEU A 13 12.62 38.15 -31.61
C LEU A 13 13.53 36.90 -31.51
N ALA A 14 13.34 35.88 -32.35
CA ALA A 14 14.12 34.64 -32.27
C ALA A 14 15.63 34.84 -32.47
N ASP A 15 15.98 35.78 -33.36
CA ASP A 15 17.35 36.13 -33.74
C ASP A 15 17.88 37.37 -32.99
N ASP A 16 17.13 37.88 -32.00
CA ASP A 16 17.54 39.01 -31.16
C ASP A 16 18.49 38.55 -30.04
N ASP A 17 19.65 39.20 -29.92
CA ASP A 17 20.71 38.86 -28.96
C ASP A 17 20.29 38.98 -27.48
N GLU A 18 19.32 39.86 -27.19
CA GLU A 18 18.83 40.13 -25.84
C GLU A 18 17.61 39.27 -25.51
N TYR A 19 16.66 39.16 -26.44
CA TYR A 19 15.33 38.57 -26.23
C TYR A 19 15.15 37.16 -26.82
N GLY A 20 16.01 36.73 -27.74
CA GLY A 20 15.92 35.40 -28.36
C GLY A 20 16.04 34.25 -27.36
N ARG A 21 16.86 34.42 -26.31
CA ARG A 21 16.93 33.48 -25.18
C ARG A 21 15.61 33.38 -24.41
N GLN A 22 14.94 34.51 -24.19
CA GLN A 22 13.69 34.57 -23.44
C GLN A 22 12.52 34.02 -24.25
N LEU A 23 12.49 34.25 -25.57
CA LEU A 23 11.52 33.63 -26.48
C LEU A 23 11.70 32.10 -26.55
N ARG A 24 12.94 31.61 -26.66
CA ARG A 24 13.21 30.16 -26.60
C ARG A 24 12.76 29.56 -25.27
N ARG A 25 13.01 30.26 -24.15
CA ARG A 25 12.52 29.85 -22.84
C ARG A 25 10.99 29.84 -22.78
N LEU A 26 10.31 30.88 -23.27
CA LEU A 26 8.85 30.94 -23.35
C LEU A 26 8.29 29.76 -24.17
N ARG A 27 8.78 29.53 -25.39
CA ARG A 27 8.37 28.40 -26.24
C ARG A 27 8.60 27.04 -25.59
N SER A 28 9.71 26.86 -24.88
CA SER A 28 9.98 25.63 -24.11
C SER A 28 8.98 25.42 -22.96
N MET A 29 8.45 26.51 -22.38
CA MET A 29 7.44 26.47 -21.32
C MET A 29 6.02 26.32 -21.87
N GLU A 30 5.70 26.83 -23.06
CA GLU A 30 4.38 26.74 -23.69
C GLU A 30 3.91 25.30 -23.82
N ALA A 31 4.77 24.40 -24.30
CA ALA A 31 4.45 22.97 -24.39
C ALA A 31 4.15 22.35 -23.02
N THR A 32 4.92 22.73 -21.99
CA THR A 32 4.72 22.27 -20.62
C THR A 32 3.40 22.79 -20.05
N VAL A 33 3.09 24.08 -20.25
CA VAL A 33 1.85 24.71 -19.78
C VAL A 33 0.63 24.09 -20.48
N ALA A 34 0.71 23.84 -21.79
CA ALA A 34 -0.35 23.17 -22.53
C ALA A 34 -0.59 21.72 -22.05
N ALA A 35 0.49 20.99 -21.76
CA ALA A 35 0.40 19.65 -21.18
C ALA A 35 -0.26 19.68 -19.79
N ILE A 36 0.16 20.60 -18.91
CA ILE A 36 -0.47 20.78 -17.59
C ILE A 36 -1.95 21.15 -17.74
N GLY A 37 -2.28 22.05 -18.66
CA GLY A 37 -3.67 22.42 -18.95
C GLY A 37 -4.51 21.23 -19.40
N SER A 38 -3.95 20.35 -20.22
CA SER A 38 -4.63 19.11 -20.67
C SER A 38 -4.86 18.15 -19.50
N VAL A 39 -3.87 17.95 -18.63
CA VAL A 39 -4.00 17.15 -17.40
C VAL A 39 -5.07 17.74 -16.50
N GLN A 40 -5.06 19.06 -16.27
CA GLN A 40 -6.06 19.72 -15.45
C GLN A 40 -7.47 19.59 -16.04
N ALA A 41 -7.63 19.70 -17.36
CA ALA A 41 -8.91 19.48 -18.01
C ALA A 41 -9.43 18.05 -17.80
N HIS A 42 -8.56 17.04 -17.92
CA HIS A 42 -8.89 15.65 -17.63
C HIS A 42 -9.31 15.46 -16.16
N LEU A 43 -8.52 15.97 -15.20
CA LEU A 43 -8.83 15.88 -13.77
C LEU A 43 -10.14 16.61 -13.40
N ARG A 44 -10.52 17.68 -14.12
CA ARG A 44 -11.84 18.31 -13.98
C ARG A 44 -12.97 17.40 -14.44
N CYS A 45 -12.80 16.75 -15.60
CA CYS A 45 -13.79 15.81 -16.12
C CYS A 45 -14.00 14.62 -15.16
N GLU A 46 -12.91 14.14 -14.55
CA GLU A 46 -12.92 13.09 -13.54
C GLU A 46 -13.42 13.55 -12.15
N GLY A 47 -13.70 14.85 -11.98
CA GLY A 47 -14.18 15.42 -10.71
C GLY A 47 -13.14 15.46 -9.59
N THR A 48 -11.85 15.28 -9.89
CA THR A 48 -10.77 15.23 -8.89
C THR A 48 -10.04 16.57 -8.71
N LEU A 49 -10.13 17.48 -9.69
CA LEU A 49 -9.47 18.78 -9.60
C LEU A 49 -10.27 19.78 -8.75
N HIS A 50 -9.63 20.34 -7.73
CA HIS A 50 -10.23 21.40 -6.91
C HIS A 50 -10.40 22.71 -7.70
N SER A 51 -11.48 23.45 -7.46
CA SER A 51 -11.80 24.73 -8.11
C SER A 51 -10.78 25.86 -7.88
N ARG A 52 -9.86 25.67 -6.92
CA ARG A 52 -8.78 26.62 -6.58
C ARG A 52 -7.47 26.36 -7.34
N ALA A 53 -7.43 25.30 -8.16
CA ALA A 53 -6.27 25.01 -8.99
C ALA A 53 -6.06 26.13 -10.02
N ARG A 54 -4.81 26.59 -10.14
CA ARG A 54 -4.43 27.62 -11.12
C ARG A 54 -4.17 26.96 -12.48
N ASP A 55 -4.82 27.47 -13.51
CA ASP A 55 -4.65 26.97 -14.88
C ASP A 55 -3.20 27.02 -15.36
N GLY A 56 -2.74 25.93 -15.97
CA GLY A 56 -1.39 25.82 -16.53
C GLY A 56 -0.27 25.69 -15.49
N VAL A 57 -0.61 25.58 -14.20
CA VAL A 57 0.35 25.46 -13.10
C VAL A 57 0.13 24.16 -12.34
N LEU A 58 1.20 23.37 -12.17
CA LEU A 58 1.20 22.18 -11.33
C LEU A 58 1.31 22.57 -9.84
N ASP A 59 0.29 23.21 -9.32
CA ASP A 59 0.21 23.66 -7.92
C ASP A 59 -0.23 22.54 -6.97
N ALA A 60 -0.30 22.85 -5.67
CA ALA A 60 -0.71 21.89 -4.64
C ALA A 60 -2.14 21.33 -4.87
N TRP A 61 -3.03 22.12 -5.48
CA TRP A 61 -4.39 21.66 -5.80
C TRP A 61 -4.39 20.66 -6.96
N THR A 62 -3.60 20.93 -7.99
CA THR A 62 -3.39 20.00 -9.11
C THR A 62 -2.71 18.73 -8.62
N GLY A 63 -1.70 18.84 -7.76
CA GLY A 63 -1.05 17.69 -7.12
C GLY A 63 -2.00 16.82 -6.31
N ARG A 64 -2.93 17.43 -5.54
CA ARG A 64 -3.97 16.70 -4.80
C ARG A 64 -4.95 15.99 -5.73
N GLY A 65 -5.44 16.66 -6.77
CA GLY A 65 -6.34 16.05 -7.75
C GLY A 65 -5.68 14.88 -8.49
N LEU A 66 -4.43 15.08 -8.91
CA LEU A 66 -3.63 14.04 -9.54
C LEU A 66 -3.43 12.84 -8.61
N ARG A 67 -3.15 13.06 -7.32
CA ARG A 67 -3.04 11.97 -6.33
C ARG A 67 -4.33 11.18 -6.22
N ALA A 68 -5.48 11.86 -6.11
CA ALA A 68 -6.78 11.19 -6.02
C ALA A 68 -7.07 10.35 -7.27
N TRP A 69 -6.77 10.89 -8.45
CA TRP A 69 -6.89 10.17 -9.72
C TRP A 69 -5.93 8.97 -9.81
N GLN A 70 -4.65 9.13 -9.45
CA GLN A 70 -3.68 8.04 -9.39
C GLN A 70 -4.14 6.92 -8.45
N SER A 71 -4.68 7.26 -7.28
CA SER A 71 -5.25 6.29 -6.34
C SER A 71 -6.48 5.58 -6.92
N LYS A 72 -7.40 6.29 -7.58
CA LYS A 72 -8.58 5.70 -8.26
C LYS A 72 -8.17 4.61 -9.25
N HIS A 73 -7.06 4.82 -9.97
CA HIS A 73 -6.59 3.91 -11.01
C HIS A 73 -5.48 2.96 -10.55
N MET A 74 -5.19 2.84 -9.25
CA MET A 74 -4.12 2.00 -8.71
C MET A 74 -2.76 2.28 -9.36
N ILE A 75 -2.30 3.54 -9.26
CA ILE A 75 -0.97 3.97 -9.69
C ILE A 75 -0.17 4.40 -8.45
N ILE A 76 1.02 3.83 -8.27
CA ILE A 76 1.91 4.13 -7.15
C ILE A 76 2.86 5.26 -7.56
N SER A 77 2.40 6.49 -7.36
CA SER A 77 3.19 7.68 -7.71
C SER A 77 3.55 8.56 -6.51
N LEU A 78 4.65 9.30 -6.67
CA LEU A 78 4.89 10.50 -5.90
C LEU A 78 3.95 11.59 -6.45
N ALA A 79 2.87 11.88 -5.72
CA ALA A 79 1.92 12.91 -6.14
C ALA A 79 2.61 14.19 -6.65
N SER A 80 2.01 14.80 -7.68
CA SER A 80 2.60 15.85 -8.51
C SER A 80 3.68 15.38 -9.48
N ARG A 81 3.86 14.07 -9.71
CA ARG A 81 4.67 13.55 -10.82
C ARG A 81 3.78 12.92 -11.88
N LEU A 82 4.12 13.19 -13.12
CA LEU A 82 3.60 12.50 -14.29
C LEU A 82 4.61 11.42 -14.67
N ASP A 83 4.71 10.35 -13.89
CA ASP A 83 5.56 9.19 -14.22
C ASP A 83 5.02 8.40 -15.42
N ASP A 84 5.75 7.38 -15.86
CA ASP A 84 5.39 6.58 -17.04
C ASP A 84 3.99 5.96 -16.91
N ALA A 85 3.68 5.33 -15.78
CA ALA A 85 2.37 4.75 -15.52
C ALA A 85 1.24 5.81 -15.54
N THR A 86 1.47 6.97 -14.90
CA THR A 86 0.53 8.10 -14.90
C THR A 86 0.30 8.62 -16.32
N ARG A 87 1.37 8.85 -17.10
CA ARG A 87 1.26 9.37 -18.47
C ARG A 87 0.57 8.37 -19.39
N ALA A 88 0.94 7.10 -19.32
CA ALA A 88 0.34 6.04 -20.11
C ALA A 88 -1.15 5.88 -19.79
N THR A 89 -1.53 6.02 -18.52
CA THR A 89 -2.93 5.91 -18.09
C THR A 89 -3.74 7.15 -18.46
N LEU A 90 -3.17 8.37 -18.38
CA LEU A 90 -3.85 9.62 -18.75
C LEU A 90 -4.25 9.69 -20.23
N VAL A 91 -3.57 8.95 -21.10
CA VAL A 91 -3.89 8.88 -22.54
C VAL A 91 -4.85 7.74 -22.89
N MET A 92 -5.23 6.89 -21.92
CA MET A 92 -6.27 5.88 -22.12
C MET A 92 -7.66 6.52 -22.14
N ASP A 93 -8.60 5.85 -22.79
CA ASP A 93 -10.01 6.25 -22.75
C ASP A 93 -10.56 6.14 -21.33
N SER A 94 -11.16 7.21 -20.80
CA SER A 94 -11.71 7.23 -19.43
C SER A 94 -12.77 6.15 -19.20
N ARG A 95 -13.58 5.79 -20.21
CA ARG A 95 -14.62 4.74 -20.07
C ARG A 95 -13.97 3.38 -19.91
N GLU A 96 -12.87 3.14 -20.61
CA GLU A 96 -12.06 1.92 -20.42
C GLU A 96 -11.44 1.89 -19.01
N LEU A 97 -10.96 3.02 -18.48
CA LEU A 97 -10.43 3.09 -17.12
C LEU A 97 -11.50 2.85 -16.05
N ASP A 98 -12.69 3.42 -16.21
CA ASP A 98 -13.84 3.17 -15.34
C ASP A 98 -14.27 1.71 -15.42
N PHE A 99 -14.30 1.13 -16.62
CA PHE A 99 -14.62 -0.28 -16.81
C PHE A 99 -13.60 -1.22 -16.14
N ARG A 100 -12.29 -0.95 -16.27
CA ARG A 100 -11.26 -1.69 -15.51
C ARG A 100 -11.45 -1.55 -14.00
N SER A 101 -11.86 -0.37 -13.53
CA SER A 101 -12.16 -0.16 -12.11
C SER A 101 -13.35 -1.01 -11.66
N LEU A 102 -14.41 -1.10 -12.47
CA LEU A 102 -15.54 -1.99 -12.24
C LEU A 102 -15.12 -3.46 -12.21
N LEU A 103 -14.27 -3.90 -13.14
CA LEU A 103 -13.75 -5.27 -13.17
C LEU A 103 -12.88 -5.59 -11.96
N ARG A 104 -12.10 -4.64 -11.43
CA ARG A 104 -11.36 -4.82 -10.16
C ARG A 104 -12.31 -5.02 -8.98
N VAL A 105 -13.39 -4.25 -8.90
CA VAL A 105 -14.41 -4.44 -7.86
C VAL A 105 -15.09 -5.81 -7.99
N LEU A 106 -15.45 -6.21 -9.22
CA LEU A 106 -16.01 -7.53 -9.48
C LEU A 106 -15.06 -8.64 -9.07
N ARG A 107 -13.76 -8.51 -9.39
CA ARG A 107 -12.73 -9.46 -8.97
C ARG A 107 -12.72 -9.68 -7.48
N GLU A 108 -12.70 -8.62 -6.67
CA GLU A 108 -12.68 -8.78 -5.22
C GLU A 108 -13.96 -9.45 -4.69
N ARG A 109 -15.13 -9.18 -5.30
CA ARG A 109 -16.39 -9.86 -4.95
C ARG A 109 -16.38 -11.34 -5.34
N VAL A 110 -15.88 -11.66 -6.53
CA VAL A 110 -15.76 -13.03 -7.02
C VAL A 110 -14.82 -13.82 -6.13
N VAL A 111 -13.65 -13.26 -5.83
CA VAL A 111 -12.63 -13.89 -4.99
C VAL A 111 -13.16 -14.18 -3.58
N ASP A 112 -13.83 -13.20 -2.96
CA ASP A 112 -14.43 -13.38 -1.64
C ASP A 112 -15.52 -14.47 -1.66
N ALA A 113 -16.40 -14.45 -2.66
CA ALA A 113 -17.51 -15.39 -2.77
C ALA A 113 -17.08 -16.82 -3.14
N SER A 114 -16.04 -17.00 -3.96
CA SER A 114 -15.56 -18.32 -4.37
C SER A 114 -14.47 -18.88 -3.47
N GLY A 115 -13.88 -18.04 -2.61
CA GLY A 115 -12.77 -18.40 -1.73
C GLY A 115 -11.57 -18.94 -2.51
N ILE A 116 -11.25 -18.33 -3.64
CA ILE A 116 -10.01 -18.61 -4.42
C ILE A 116 -8.96 -17.56 -4.07
N LEU A 117 -7.68 -17.86 -4.30
CA LEU A 117 -6.60 -16.91 -4.05
C LEU A 117 -5.61 -16.80 -5.21
N GLU A 118 -5.53 -17.85 -6.02
CA GLU A 118 -4.52 -18.12 -7.02
C GLU A 118 -4.60 -17.09 -8.16
N ASP A 119 -3.78 -16.04 -8.09
CA ASP A 119 -3.75 -14.92 -9.03
C ASP A 119 -2.62 -15.02 -10.07
N GLY A 120 -1.98 -16.19 -10.16
CA GLY A 120 -0.88 -16.45 -11.09
C GLY A 120 0.48 -15.97 -10.61
N THR A 121 0.57 -15.24 -9.48
CA THR A 121 1.84 -14.71 -8.94
C THR A 121 2.86 -15.80 -8.62
N ALA A 122 2.42 -16.96 -8.16
CA ALA A 122 3.30 -18.07 -7.78
C ALA A 122 3.89 -18.81 -9.00
N SER A 123 3.11 -18.98 -10.06
CA SER A 123 3.51 -19.67 -11.30
C SER A 123 4.04 -18.71 -12.39
N ASN A 124 4.01 -17.40 -12.12
CA ASN A 124 4.26 -16.34 -13.10
C ASN A 124 3.36 -16.47 -14.36
N GLN A 125 2.11 -16.87 -14.17
CA GLN A 125 1.09 -17.03 -15.22
C GLN A 125 -0.06 -16.07 -14.99
N TRP A 126 0.19 -14.78 -15.13
CA TRP A 126 -0.81 -13.73 -14.92
C TRP A 126 -1.84 -13.72 -16.05
N GLY A 127 -3.11 -13.84 -15.69
CA GLY A 127 -4.22 -13.78 -16.62
C GLY A 127 -4.67 -12.35 -16.92
N THR A 128 -5.56 -12.25 -17.90
CA THR A 128 -6.30 -11.02 -18.21
C THR A 128 -7.79 -11.27 -17.99
N VAL A 129 -8.56 -10.21 -17.81
CA VAL A 129 -10.03 -10.27 -17.74
C VAL A 129 -10.57 -9.56 -18.98
N LEU A 130 -11.24 -10.30 -19.86
CA LEU A 130 -11.76 -9.80 -21.14
C LEU A 130 -10.66 -9.13 -21.97
N GLY A 131 -9.47 -9.75 -21.99
CA GLY A 131 -8.28 -9.24 -22.70
C GLY A 131 -7.62 -8.02 -22.04
N ARG A 132 -8.00 -7.66 -20.81
CA ARG A 132 -7.46 -6.48 -20.11
C ARG A 132 -6.58 -6.88 -18.93
N GLN A 133 -5.45 -6.21 -18.83
CA GLN A 133 -4.69 -6.15 -17.59
C GLN A 133 -5.34 -5.12 -16.64
N LEU A 134 -5.76 -5.58 -15.46
CA LEU A 134 -6.52 -4.75 -14.53
C LEU A 134 -5.62 -3.80 -13.70
N GLU A 135 -4.40 -4.22 -13.40
CA GLU A 135 -3.33 -3.41 -12.83
C GLU A 135 -2.69 -2.60 -13.95
N VAL A 136 -2.81 -1.27 -13.92
CA VAL A 136 -2.16 -0.42 -14.94
C VAL A 136 -0.70 -0.12 -14.61
N ASP A 137 -0.35 -0.19 -13.33
CA ASP A 137 0.99 0.01 -12.82
C ASP A 137 1.67 -1.36 -12.57
N GLU A 138 2.84 -1.55 -13.17
CA GLU A 138 3.62 -2.79 -13.09
C GLU A 138 4.11 -3.10 -11.68
N GLU A 139 4.19 -2.10 -10.78
CA GLU A 139 4.63 -2.33 -9.40
C GLU A 139 3.66 -3.22 -8.61
N PHE A 140 2.38 -3.29 -9.00
CA PHE A 140 1.43 -4.27 -8.44
C PHE A 140 1.67 -5.70 -8.95
N ARG A 141 2.38 -5.85 -10.07
CA ARG A 141 2.74 -7.13 -10.68
C ARG A 141 4.23 -7.42 -10.60
N TRP A 142 4.95 -6.80 -9.67
CA TRP A 142 6.40 -6.97 -9.54
C TRP A 142 6.86 -8.44 -9.46
N ALA A 143 6.03 -9.35 -8.95
CA ALA A 143 6.34 -10.78 -8.94
C ALA A 143 6.56 -11.38 -10.35
N GLU A 144 6.14 -10.70 -11.43
CA GLU A 144 6.48 -11.04 -12.83
C GLU A 144 7.99 -11.11 -13.08
N HIS A 145 8.79 -10.35 -12.32
CA HIS A 145 10.25 -10.36 -12.42
C HIS A 145 10.91 -11.52 -11.65
N LEU A 146 10.12 -12.35 -10.95
CA LEU A 146 10.63 -13.51 -10.24
C LEU A 146 10.48 -14.75 -11.10
N ASP A 147 11.43 -15.67 -10.94
CA ASP A 147 11.29 -17.00 -11.52
C ASP A 147 10.04 -17.69 -10.94
N PRO A 148 9.27 -18.41 -11.79
CA PRO A 148 8.10 -19.13 -11.34
C PRO A 148 8.48 -20.20 -10.33
N LEU A 149 7.64 -20.40 -9.31
CA LEU A 149 7.81 -21.52 -8.40
C LEU A 149 7.45 -22.82 -9.14
N PRO A 150 8.25 -23.89 -9.03
CA PRO A 150 7.97 -25.15 -9.71
C PRO A 150 6.60 -25.75 -9.38
N ASN A 151 6.08 -25.46 -8.19
CA ASN A 151 4.77 -25.88 -7.71
C ASN A 151 3.76 -24.73 -7.62
N GLY A 152 3.96 -23.65 -8.39
CA GLY A 152 3.03 -22.52 -8.45
C GLY A 152 1.67 -22.91 -9.05
N ALA A 153 0.58 -22.49 -8.40
CA ALA A 153 -0.76 -22.60 -8.96
C ALA A 153 -0.92 -21.69 -10.18
N PRO A 154 -1.68 -22.11 -11.21
CA PRO A 154 -2.07 -21.22 -12.31
C PRO A 154 -3.02 -20.13 -11.80
N ASP A 155 -3.21 -19.06 -12.57
CA ASP A 155 -4.22 -18.04 -12.27
C ASP A 155 -5.64 -18.59 -12.40
N LEU A 156 -6.36 -18.63 -11.27
CA LEU A 156 -7.78 -18.93 -11.19
C LEU A 156 -8.62 -17.68 -11.00
N VAL A 157 -8.05 -16.61 -10.46
CA VAL A 157 -8.73 -15.34 -10.19
C VAL A 157 -9.21 -14.67 -11.48
N SER A 158 -8.36 -14.54 -12.48
CA SER A 158 -8.71 -13.90 -13.75
C SER A 158 -9.81 -14.65 -14.53
N PRO A 159 -9.70 -15.97 -14.81
CA PRO A 159 -10.75 -16.68 -15.54
C PRO A 159 -12.08 -16.72 -14.78
N THR A 160 -12.04 -16.80 -13.45
CA THR A 160 -13.26 -16.76 -12.62
C THR A 160 -13.92 -15.37 -12.67
N THR A 161 -13.13 -14.30 -12.61
CA THR A 161 -13.62 -12.92 -12.76
C THR A 161 -14.20 -12.70 -14.16
N GLU A 162 -13.54 -13.21 -15.20
CA GLU A 162 -14.03 -13.12 -16.57
C GLU A 162 -15.35 -13.87 -16.75
N ALA A 163 -15.48 -15.09 -16.20
CA ALA A 163 -16.73 -15.84 -16.24
C ALA A 163 -17.89 -15.05 -15.59
N ALA A 164 -17.65 -14.41 -14.44
CA ALA A 164 -18.64 -13.56 -13.78
C ALA A 164 -18.98 -12.32 -14.63
N ALA A 165 -17.98 -11.65 -15.21
CA ALA A 165 -18.21 -10.47 -16.06
C ALA A 165 -19.05 -10.84 -17.29
N ARG A 166 -18.76 -11.97 -17.94
CA ARG A 166 -19.55 -12.48 -19.07
C ARG A 166 -20.97 -12.87 -18.67
N ALA A 167 -21.15 -13.50 -17.51
CA ALA A 167 -22.47 -13.85 -16.99
C ALA A 167 -23.35 -12.61 -16.72
N LEU A 168 -22.72 -11.51 -16.28
CA LEU A 168 -23.37 -10.21 -16.09
C LEU A 168 -23.57 -9.44 -17.41
N GLY A 169 -23.07 -9.94 -18.55
CA GLY A 169 -23.08 -9.22 -19.82
C GLY A 169 -22.11 -8.03 -19.87
N TRP A 170 -21.18 -7.91 -18.92
CA TRP A 170 -20.19 -6.85 -18.83
C TRP A 170 -18.99 -7.15 -19.75
N THR A 171 -19.18 -7.13 -21.06
CA THR A 171 -18.12 -7.49 -22.03
C THR A 171 -17.21 -6.33 -22.42
N ASP A 172 -17.69 -5.11 -22.29
CA ASP A 172 -17.02 -3.86 -22.65
C ASP A 172 -17.66 -2.68 -21.87
N PRO A 173 -17.09 -1.46 -21.95
CA PRO A 173 -17.61 -0.31 -21.20
C PRO A 173 -19.07 0.02 -21.49
N ALA A 174 -19.53 -0.12 -22.74
CA ALA A 174 -20.89 0.25 -23.13
C ALA A 174 -21.90 -0.80 -22.62
N ALA A 175 -21.57 -2.09 -22.76
CA ALA A 175 -22.40 -3.18 -22.26
C ALA A 175 -22.56 -3.14 -20.73
N ALA A 176 -21.48 -2.83 -20.00
CA ALA A 176 -21.54 -2.67 -18.55
C ALA A 176 -22.38 -1.47 -18.11
N LEU A 177 -22.24 -0.32 -18.78
CA LEU A 177 -23.07 0.86 -18.51
C LEU A 177 -24.56 0.56 -18.76
N ALA A 178 -24.89 -0.02 -19.91
CA ALA A 178 -26.26 -0.40 -20.26
C ALA A 178 -26.86 -1.36 -19.22
N TRP A 179 -26.07 -2.32 -18.73
CA TRP A 179 -26.51 -3.21 -17.65
C TRP A 179 -26.78 -2.43 -16.36
N ILE A 180 -25.87 -1.53 -15.94
CA ILE A 180 -26.04 -0.74 -14.72
C ILE A 180 -27.27 0.16 -14.81
N GLU A 181 -27.50 0.81 -15.95
CA GLU A 181 -28.67 1.67 -16.17
C GLU A 181 -29.98 0.87 -16.13
N ALA A 182 -30.02 -0.30 -16.79
CA ALA A 182 -31.19 -1.17 -16.80
C ALA A 182 -31.58 -1.67 -15.40
N HIS A 183 -30.60 -1.89 -14.53
CA HIS A 183 -30.83 -2.39 -13.16
C HIS A 183 -30.78 -1.29 -12.10
N ALA A 184 -30.62 -0.01 -12.48
CA ALA A 184 -30.43 1.09 -11.54
C ALA A 184 -31.62 1.25 -10.56
N ALA A 185 -32.84 1.03 -11.05
CA ALA A 185 -34.07 1.11 -10.25
C ALA A 185 -34.28 -0.11 -9.33
N GLU A 186 -33.62 -1.22 -9.62
CA GLU A 186 -33.71 -2.48 -8.85
C GLU A 186 -32.59 -2.61 -7.80
N ARG A 187 -31.72 -1.59 -7.71
CA ARG A 187 -30.64 -1.53 -6.72
C ARG A 187 -31.21 -1.46 -5.31
N THR A 188 -31.32 -2.62 -4.71
CA THR A 188 -31.42 -2.79 -3.26
C THR A 188 -30.09 -3.37 -2.77
N ASP A 189 -29.77 -3.15 -1.49
CA ASP A 189 -28.59 -3.75 -0.85
C ASP A 189 -28.64 -5.29 -0.82
N ALA A 190 -29.75 -5.89 -1.25
CA ALA A 190 -30.03 -7.33 -1.25
C ALA A 190 -30.06 -7.98 -2.64
N HIS A 191 -29.70 -7.27 -3.73
CA HIS A 191 -29.70 -7.89 -5.06
C HIS A 191 -28.56 -8.92 -5.17
N LEU A 192 -28.92 -10.20 -5.15
CA LEU A 192 -27.99 -11.32 -5.27
C LEU A 192 -27.97 -11.81 -6.72
N VAL A 193 -26.77 -11.93 -7.29
CA VAL A 193 -26.57 -12.53 -8.62
C VAL A 193 -25.88 -13.87 -8.45
N ALA A 194 -26.52 -14.93 -8.95
CA ALA A 194 -25.90 -16.24 -9.06
C ALA A 194 -25.19 -16.35 -10.42
N VAL A 195 -23.90 -16.66 -10.40
CA VAL A 195 -23.09 -16.91 -11.60
C VAL A 195 -22.47 -18.29 -11.54
N ARG A 196 -22.34 -18.96 -12.68
CA ARG A 196 -21.62 -20.23 -12.76
C ARG A 196 -20.14 -19.96 -12.95
N LEU A 197 -19.36 -20.34 -11.96
CA LEU A 197 -17.91 -20.18 -11.96
C LEU A 197 -17.20 -21.45 -12.47
N PRO A 198 -15.93 -21.35 -12.92
CA PRO A 198 -15.10 -22.52 -13.21
C PRO A 198 -15.01 -23.47 -12.01
N GLU A 199 -14.78 -24.74 -12.29
CA GLU A 199 -14.59 -25.76 -11.24
C GLU A 199 -13.30 -25.49 -10.46
N ALA A 200 -13.36 -25.64 -9.15
CA ALA A 200 -12.20 -25.46 -8.29
C ALA A 200 -11.24 -26.68 -8.43
N PRO A 201 -9.92 -26.48 -8.30
CA PRO A 201 -8.96 -27.57 -8.30
C PRO A 201 -9.21 -28.61 -7.19
N ASP A 202 -8.65 -29.80 -7.37
CA ASP A 202 -8.78 -30.94 -6.46
C ASP A 202 -8.28 -30.68 -5.02
N TYR A 203 -7.35 -29.74 -4.84
CA TYR A 203 -6.83 -29.32 -3.54
C TYR A 203 -7.72 -28.29 -2.82
N HIS A 204 -8.80 -27.81 -3.46
CA HIS A 204 -9.79 -26.98 -2.77
C HIS A 204 -10.76 -27.85 -1.98
N GLY A 205 -10.98 -27.47 -0.73
CA GLY A 205 -11.99 -28.05 0.13
C GLY A 205 -12.59 -27.01 1.07
N PRO A 206 -13.62 -27.38 1.85
CA PRO A 206 -14.12 -26.56 2.95
C PRO A 206 -13.03 -26.28 4.00
N HIS A 207 -12.09 -27.22 4.14
CA HIS A 207 -10.88 -27.04 4.93
C HIS A 207 -9.65 -27.29 4.05
N MET A 208 -8.65 -26.41 4.15
CA MET A 208 -7.36 -26.56 3.49
C MET A 208 -6.25 -26.56 4.54
N ASP A 209 -5.31 -27.49 4.39
CA ASP A 209 -4.06 -27.48 5.15
C ASP A 209 -3.13 -26.45 4.49
N LEU A 210 -2.83 -25.38 5.22
CA LEU A 210 -2.14 -24.20 4.72
C LEU A 210 -0.85 -23.99 5.52
N ARG A 211 0.18 -23.49 4.84
CA ARG A 211 1.37 -22.91 5.48
C ARG A 211 1.83 -21.66 4.76
N VAL A 212 2.58 -20.82 5.46
CA VAL A 212 3.12 -19.57 4.92
C VAL A 212 4.63 -19.61 4.97
N GLU A 213 5.25 -19.03 3.96
CA GLU A 213 6.68 -18.72 3.96
C GLU A 213 6.87 -17.24 3.73
N ILE A 214 7.77 -16.63 4.50
CA ILE A 214 8.21 -15.24 4.29
C ILE A 214 9.70 -15.24 3.99
N ASP A 215 10.04 -15.02 2.72
CA ASP A 215 11.43 -14.79 2.33
C ASP A 215 11.75 -13.31 2.52
N ARG A 216 12.76 -13.02 3.36
CA ARG A 216 13.18 -11.65 3.65
C ARG A 216 13.92 -10.95 2.50
N GLY A 217 14.23 -11.63 1.41
CA GLY A 217 14.94 -11.03 0.28
C GLY A 217 16.37 -10.64 0.64
N ASP A 218 16.92 -9.60 0.00
CA ASP A 218 18.23 -9.04 0.35
C ASP A 218 18.13 -8.22 1.64
N VAL A 219 18.94 -8.57 2.66
CA VAL A 219 18.92 -7.94 3.99
C VAL A 219 20.25 -7.23 4.26
N TRP A 220 20.18 -5.96 4.65
CA TRP A 220 21.34 -5.13 5.02
C TRP A 220 21.27 -4.73 6.49
N TYR A 221 22.27 -5.14 7.27
CA TYR A 221 22.44 -4.76 8.68
C TYR A 221 23.47 -3.65 8.90
N THR A 222 24.24 -3.31 7.86
CA THR A 222 25.20 -2.19 7.91
C THR A 222 24.45 -0.90 8.20
N PHE A 223 25.00 -0.06 9.10
CA PHE A 223 24.45 1.26 9.40
C PHE A 223 24.35 2.11 8.12
N PRO A 224 23.23 2.84 7.89
CA PRO A 224 22.95 3.45 6.60
C PRO A 224 23.78 4.67 6.24
N TYR A 225 24.60 5.18 7.15
CA TYR A 225 25.46 6.34 6.90
C TYR A 225 26.95 5.97 7.04
N THR A 226 27.80 6.74 6.38
CA THR A 226 29.24 6.79 6.69
C THR A 226 29.47 7.66 7.92
N ASP A 227 30.69 7.62 8.46
CA ASP A 227 31.06 8.46 9.61
C ASP A 227 30.98 9.96 9.24
N GLU A 228 31.14 10.30 7.96
CA GLU A 228 30.95 11.67 7.43
C GLU A 228 29.49 11.98 7.02
N GLY A 229 28.49 11.26 7.55
CA GLY A 229 27.08 11.58 7.28
C GLY A 229 26.56 11.20 5.88
N ARG A 230 27.36 10.59 5.00
CA ARG A 230 26.90 10.26 3.64
C ARG A 230 26.06 8.98 3.63
N PRO A 231 24.92 8.94 2.91
CA PRO A 231 24.11 7.75 2.81
C PRO A 231 24.82 6.64 2.03
N ARG A 232 24.75 5.40 2.52
CA ARG A 232 25.26 4.21 1.85
C ARG A 232 24.22 3.65 0.88
N GLY A 233 24.68 3.17 -0.27
CA GLY A 233 23.85 2.47 -1.23
C GLY A 233 23.62 1.02 -0.80
N PHE A 234 22.35 0.64 -0.58
CA PHE A 234 21.94 -0.73 -0.29
C PHE A 234 21.04 -1.26 -1.40
N PRO A 235 21.62 -1.74 -2.52
CA PRO A 235 20.82 -2.27 -3.61
C PRO A 235 20.04 -3.49 -3.13
N VAL A 236 18.73 -3.48 -3.36
CA VAL A 236 17.83 -4.63 -3.14
C VAL A 236 17.52 -5.21 -4.51
N ARG A 237 18.12 -6.36 -4.83
CA ARG A 237 17.84 -7.10 -6.08
C ARG A 237 16.72 -8.10 -5.86
N ARG A 238 16.70 -8.74 -4.69
CA ARG A 238 15.64 -9.65 -4.27
C ARG A 238 14.75 -8.95 -3.24
N ARG A 239 13.54 -8.55 -3.64
CA ARG A 239 12.54 -8.00 -2.71
C ARG A 239 12.02 -9.12 -1.80
N PRO A 240 11.61 -8.81 -0.56
CA PRO A 240 10.97 -9.78 0.33
C PRO A 240 9.62 -10.22 -0.23
N THR A 241 9.27 -11.49 -0.02
CA THR A 241 8.00 -12.07 -0.49
C THR A 241 7.28 -12.88 0.59
N THR A 242 5.96 -12.86 0.57
CA THR A 242 5.10 -13.78 1.30
C THR A 242 4.48 -14.77 0.33
N THR A 243 4.65 -16.06 0.59
CA THR A 243 4.12 -17.16 -0.22
C THR A 243 3.15 -17.98 0.64
N LEU A 244 1.92 -18.19 0.16
CA LEU A 244 0.95 -19.07 0.81
C LEU A 244 0.89 -20.40 0.05
N PHE A 245 1.02 -21.51 0.76
CA PHE A 245 0.96 -22.85 0.22
C PHE A 245 -0.28 -23.58 0.73
N ALA A 246 -0.83 -24.47 -0.09
CA ALA A 246 -1.77 -25.50 0.32
C ALA A 246 -1.16 -26.88 0.14
N ARG A 247 -1.46 -27.79 1.06
CA ARG A 247 -1.10 -29.20 0.93
C ARG A 247 -2.18 -29.96 0.16
N ARG A 248 -1.75 -30.74 -0.82
CA ARG A 248 -2.59 -31.65 -1.60
C ARG A 248 -2.84 -32.94 -0.82
N PRO A 249 -3.91 -33.69 -1.16
CA PRO A 249 -4.18 -34.99 -0.53
C PRO A 249 -3.05 -36.02 -0.66
N ASN A 250 -2.23 -35.92 -1.71
CA ASN A 250 -1.08 -36.80 -1.95
C ASN A 250 0.17 -36.43 -1.12
N GLY A 251 0.12 -35.33 -0.34
CA GLY A 251 1.22 -34.84 0.49
C GLY A 251 2.07 -33.73 -0.16
N ASP A 252 1.94 -33.52 -1.47
CA ASP A 252 2.66 -32.45 -2.17
C ASP A 252 2.08 -31.07 -1.80
N GLU A 253 2.84 -30.01 -2.04
CA GLU A 253 2.39 -28.64 -1.80
C GLU A 253 2.23 -27.88 -3.11
N VAL A 254 1.23 -27.00 -3.15
CA VAL A 254 1.01 -26.04 -4.23
C VAL A 254 1.13 -24.63 -3.65
N ALA A 255 1.95 -23.78 -4.29
CA ALA A 255 2.05 -22.37 -3.94
C ALA A 255 0.88 -21.62 -4.58
N LEU A 256 -0.06 -21.13 -3.77
CA LEU A 256 -1.26 -20.45 -4.25
C LEU A 256 -0.92 -19.06 -4.78
N VAL A 257 -0.13 -18.32 -4.01
CA VAL A 257 0.30 -16.95 -4.32
C VAL A 257 1.71 -16.68 -3.83
N ARG A 258 2.38 -15.71 -4.46
CA ARG A 258 3.69 -15.18 -4.06
C ARG A 258 3.70 -13.66 -4.22
N TRP A 259 3.46 -12.96 -3.13
CA TRP A 259 3.34 -11.50 -3.15
C TRP A 259 4.56 -10.80 -2.58
N ASN A 260 4.83 -9.58 -3.05
CA ASN A 260 5.75 -8.69 -2.36
C ASN A 260 5.25 -8.37 -0.96
N THR A 261 6.20 -8.24 -0.03
CA THR A 261 5.91 -7.83 1.34
C THR A 261 6.95 -6.82 1.83
N THR A 262 7.00 -6.58 3.13
CA THR A 262 8.09 -5.84 3.77
C THR A 262 8.76 -6.66 4.85
N ILE A 263 9.95 -6.23 5.23
CA ILE A 263 10.69 -6.72 6.38
C ILE A 263 11.20 -5.57 7.23
N GLY A 264 11.75 -5.92 8.38
CA GLY A 264 12.51 -5.03 9.23
C GLY A 264 13.66 -4.30 8.53
N GLY A 265 14.04 -3.16 9.09
CA GLY A 265 15.12 -2.32 8.60
C GLY A 265 15.50 -1.22 9.58
N TRP A 266 16.44 -0.37 9.16
CA TRP A 266 16.81 0.83 9.91
C TRP A 266 15.68 1.86 9.88
N GLN A 267 15.23 2.27 11.07
CA GLN A 267 14.19 3.29 11.25
C GLN A 267 14.75 4.46 12.06
N PRO A 268 14.39 5.72 11.71
CA PRO A 268 14.72 6.86 12.54
C PRO A 268 14.04 6.73 13.90
N GLU A 269 14.73 7.13 14.96
CA GLU A 269 14.19 7.23 16.30
C GLU A 269 14.74 8.45 17.02
N VAL A 270 13.93 8.98 17.93
CA VAL A 270 14.37 9.91 18.96
C VAL A 270 14.40 9.14 20.28
N ASN A 271 15.54 9.16 20.96
CA ASN A 271 15.66 8.52 22.26
C ASN A 271 15.00 9.38 23.36
N PRO A 272 14.76 8.86 24.57
CA PRO A 272 14.14 9.63 25.66
C PRO A 272 14.92 10.88 26.11
N GLU A 273 16.20 10.97 25.77
CA GLU A 273 17.08 12.11 26.08
C GLU A 273 17.08 13.16 24.95
N GLY A 274 16.27 12.99 23.90
CA GLY A 274 16.18 13.90 22.76
C GLY A 274 17.25 13.68 21.68
N GLY A 275 18.07 12.63 21.79
CA GLY A 275 19.06 12.25 20.79
C GLY A 275 18.40 11.66 19.53
N VAL A 276 18.82 12.14 18.35
CA VAL A 276 18.33 11.67 17.05
C VAL A 276 19.27 10.60 16.49
N GLY A 277 18.69 9.46 16.08
CA GLY A 277 19.45 8.31 15.63
C GLY A 277 18.60 7.33 14.83
N MET A 278 19.14 6.12 14.66
CA MET A 278 18.47 5.02 13.99
C MET A 278 18.45 3.78 14.88
N ARG A 279 17.38 3.00 14.79
CA ARG A 279 17.30 1.64 15.36
C ARG A 279 16.99 0.64 14.26
N TYR A 280 17.63 -0.51 14.29
CA TYR A 280 17.25 -1.62 13.44
C TYR A 280 16.02 -2.33 14.04
N LYS A 281 14.89 -2.29 13.32
CA LYS A 281 13.67 -3.00 13.70
C LYS A 281 13.65 -4.31 12.94
N GLU A 282 13.91 -5.44 13.61
CA GLU A 282 14.01 -6.74 12.92
C GLU A 282 12.63 -7.35 12.61
N SER A 283 12.56 -8.11 11.51
CA SER A 283 11.56 -9.17 11.34
C SER A 283 12.22 -10.48 11.78
N ASP A 284 11.84 -10.98 12.94
CA ASP A 284 12.43 -12.17 13.54
C ASP A 284 12.36 -13.38 12.59
N VAL A 285 13.43 -14.18 12.57
CA VAL A 285 13.54 -15.40 11.74
C VAL A 285 12.99 -16.62 12.50
N GLY A 286 12.54 -17.61 11.73
CA GLY A 286 12.16 -18.95 12.19
C GLY A 286 10.65 -19.16 12.31
N GLU A 287 10.30 -20.24 12.99
CA GLU A 287 8.93 -20.75 13.08
C GLU A 287 8.02 -19.79 13.85
N ARG A 288 6.87 -19.50 13.26
CA ARG A 288 5.77 -18.71 13.82
C ARG A 288 4.44 -19.38 13.48
N VAL A 289 3.36 -18.88 14.05
CA VAL A 289 2.02 -19.24 13.61
C VAL A 289 1.13 -18.02 13.40
N TRP A 290 0.18 -18.18 12.50
CA TRP A 290 -1.00 -17.32 12.38
C TRP A 290 -2.17 -18.00 13.10
N ARG A 291 -2.47 -17.49 14.29
CA ARG A 291 -3.64 -17.88 15.08
C ARG A 291 -4.73 -16.81 15.00
N ASP A 292 -4.34 -15.54 15.18
CA ASP A 292 -5.30 -14.44 15.32
C ASP A 292 -5.40 -13.60 14.05
N VAL A 293 -6.58 -13.61 13.44
CA VAL A 293 -6.98 -12.70 12.37
C VAL A 293 -7.81 -11.57 12.97
N ILE A 294 -7.37 -10.33 12.78
CA ILE A 294 -8.08 -9.15 13.27
C ILE A 294 -8.62 -8.35 12.09
N ALA A 295 -9.95 -8.26 12.01
CA ALA A 295 -10.65 -7.38 11.10
C ALA A 295 -10.74 -5.97 11.69
N SER A 296 -10.61 -4.96 10.82
CA SER A 296 -10.67 -3.55 11.20
C SER A 296 -9.75 -3.22 12.39
N PRO A 297 -8.44 -3.49 12.27
CA PRO A 297 -7.51 -3.28 13.36
C PRO A 297 -7.31 -1.80 13.66
N ALA A 298 -7.18 -1.47 14.94
CA ALA A 298 -6.70 -0.18 15.39
C ALA A 298 -5.22 -0.26 15.79
N TRP A 299 -4.43 0.72 15.35
CA TRP A 299 -3.05 0.90 15.80
C TRP A 299 -3.03 1.73 17.08
N LEU A 300 -2.41 1.17 18.12
CA LEU A 300 -2.18 1.86 19.38
C LEU A 300 -0.78 2.49 19.34
N PRO A 301 -0.66 3.82 19.19
CA PRO A 301 0.64 4.47 19.13
C PRO A 301 1.40 4.31 20.45
N PRO A 302 2.71 4.00 20.40
CA PRO A 302 3.56 4.03 21.58
C PRO A 302 3.53 5.39 22.30
N PRO A 303 3.80 5.43 23.62
CA PRO A 303 3.87 6.69 24.37
C PRO A 303 4.88 7.70 23.79
N ALA A 304 5.96 7.21 23.17
CA ALA A 304 7.01 8.02 22.58
C ALA A 304 6.68 8.58 21.18
N THR A 305 5.56 8.17 20.56
CA THR A 305 5.14 8.74 19.27
C THR A 305 4.87 10.24 19.46
N PRO A 306 5.45 11.14 18.67
CA PRO A 306 5.19 12.58 18.74
C PRO A 306 3.70 12.95 18.56
N ASP A 307 3.24 14.04 19.19
CA ASP A 307 1.83 14.47 19.14
C ASP A 307 1.42 14.94 17.74
N ASP A 308 2.31 15.62 17.02
CA ASP A 308 2.12 16.13 15.66
C ASP A 308 1.90 15.00 14.64
N GLU A 309 2.55 13.84 14.81
CA GLU A 309 2.29 12.63 13.99
C GLU A 309 0.86 12.10 14.14
N LEU A 310 0.24 12.35 15.30
CA LEU A 310 -1.12 11.92 15.65
C LEU A 310 -2.17 13.00 15.34
N LEU A 311 -1.73 14.15 14.83
CA LEU A 311 -2.56 15.28 14.44
C LEU A 311 -2.52 15.49 12.93
N ARG A 312 -3.54 16.18 12.40
CA ARG A 312 -3.55 16.62 11.01
C ARG A 312 -4.20 17.99 10.89
N ARG A 313 -3.68 18.82 10.00
CA ARG A 313 -4.30 20.12 9.67
C ARG A 313 -5.69 19.91 9.06
N SER A 314 -6.63 20.77 9.44
CA SER A 314 -8.01 20.77 8.96
C SER A 314 -8.54 22.20 8.94
N GLY A 315 -8.63 22.79 7.74
CA GLY A 315 -8.88 24.22 7.61
C GLY A 315 -7.77 25.02 8.29
N ASP A 316 -8.15 25.96 9.15
CA ASP A 316 -7.22 26.79 9.92
C ASP A 316 -6.81 26.18 11.27
N GLY A 317 -7.27 24.95 11.58
CA GLY A 317 -7.04 24.29 12.87
C GLY A 317 -6.45 22.88 12.76
N TRP A 318 -6.41 22.20 13.91
CA TRP A 318 -5.91 20.84 14.06
C TRP A 318 -7.04 19.89 14.43
N ARG A 319 -6.93 18.64 14.00
CA ARG A 319 -7.79 17.54 14.43
C ARG A 319 -6.96 16.28 14.65
N VAL A 320 -7.48 15.36 15.45
CA VAL A 320 -6.90 14.02 15.60
C VAL A 320 -6.85 13.33 14.23
N ASN A 321 -5.75 12.65 13.97
CA ASN A 321 -5.55 11.87 12.77
C ASN A 321 -6.13 10.45 12.93
N ASP A 322 -7.45 10.33 13.10
CA ASP A 322 -8.10 9.01 13.30
C ASP A 322 -7.88 8.04 12.13
N SER A 323 -7.52 8.56 10.95
CA SER A 323 -7.15 7.73 9.81
C SER A 323 -5.95 6.83 10.07
N ILE A 324 -4.93 7.30 10.82
CA ILE A 324 -3.71 6.50 11.05
C ILE A 324 -3.90 5.44 12.13
N THR A 325 -4.71 5.74 13.14
CA THR A 325 -5.01 4.84 14.26
C THR A 325 -6.10 3.83 13.89
N GLY A 326 -7.00 4.18 12.96
CA GLY A 326 -8.02 3.27 12.46
C GLY A 326 -9.19 3.02 13.43
N PRO A 327 -10.12 2.12 13.06
CA PRO A 327 -10.07 1.26 11.87
C PRO A 327 -10.33 2.02 10.57
N GLY A 328 -9.59 1.69 9.51
CA GLY A 328 -9.82 2.31 8.20
C GLY A 328 -8.78 1.92 7.16
N TYR A 329 -9.07 2.23 5.90
CA TYR A 329 -8.15 1.94 4.80
C TYR A 329 -6.78 2.60 5.03
N ASP A 330 -6.78 3.86 5.47
CA ASP A 330 -5.58 4.67 5.75
C ASP A 330 -4.87 4.32 7.07
N SER A 331 -5.38 3.33 7.82
CA SER A 331 -4.80 2.90 9.09
C SER A 331 -3.38 2.38 8.90
N ALA A 332 -2.54 2.55 9.92
CA ALA A 332 -1.21 1.95 9.96
C ALA A 332 -1.25 0.42 9.76
N TYR A 333 -2.34 -0.23 10.16
CA TYR A 333 -2.61 -1.66 9.94
C TYR A 333 -3.59 -1.96 8.80
N GLY A 334 -4.08 -0.95 8.10
CA GLY A 334 -5.09 -1.12 7.05
C GLY A 334 -6.39 -1.75 7.56
N LEU A 335 -7.02 -2.56 6.73
CA LEU A 335 -8.35 -3.14 7.00
C LEU A 335 -8.30 -4.52 7.68
N ALA A 336 -7.17 -5.21 7.62
CA ALA A 336 -7.00 -6.55 8.17
C ALA A 336 -5.54 -6.80 8.56
N LEU A 337 -5.34 -7.51 9.66
CA LEU A 337 -4.03 -8.01 10.06
C LEU A 337 -4.11 -9.44 10.58
N VAL A 338 -2.97 -10.12 10.56
CA VAL A 338 -2.75 -11.43 11.19
C VAL A 338 -1.51 -11.35 12.07
N ILE A 339 -1.62 -11.82 13.31
CA ILE A 339 -0.52 -11.80 14.29
C ILE A 339 0.43 -12.97 14.01
N HIS A 340 1.73 -12.70 14.06
CA HIS A 340 2.77 -13.73 14.05
C HIS A 340 3.14 -14.08 15.49
N HIS A 341 2.57 -15.18 15.98
CA HIS A 341 2.89 -15.69 17.30
C HIS A 341 4.13 -16.57 17.26
N GLN A 342 5.04 -16.38 18.22
CA GLN A 342 6.08 -17.35 18.50
C GLN A 342 5.54 -18.35 19.53
N VAL A 343 5.64 -19.64 19.23
CA VAL A 343 5.24 -20.69 20.18
C VAL A 343 6.39 -20.97 21.14
N ARG A 344 6.12 -20.89 22.44
CA ARG A 344 7.01 -21.31 23.53
C ARG A 344 6.29 -22.42 24.28
N GLY A 345 6.80 -23.65 24.27
CA GLY A 345 6.10 -24.79 24.88
C GLY A 345 5.45 -25.69 23.84
N ASP A 346 4.33 -26.32 24.18
CA ASP A 346 3.56 -27.20 23.29
C ASP A 346 2.43 -26.47 22.55
N GLY A 347 2.09 -25.25 22.96
CA GLY A 347 1.08 -24.42 22.30
C GLY A 347 -0.34 -24.80 22.71
N GLU A 348 -0.53 -25.36 23.89
CA GLU A 348 -1.85 -25.68 24.42
C GLU A 348 -2.45 -24.50 25.22
N ASP A 349 -1.60 -23.73 25.92
CA ASP A 349 -2.01 -22.62 26.79
C ASP A 349 -1.85 -21.24 26.14
N GLU A 350 -2.60 -20.23 26.57
CA GLU A 350 -2.47 -18.85 26.04
C GLU A 350 -1.06 -18.26 26.28
N GLU A 351 -0.41 -18.64 27.39
CA GLU A 351 0.94 -18.21 27.76
C GLU A 351 2.03 -18.73 26.81
N ASP A 352 1.74 -19.78 26.04
CA ASP A 352 2.67 -20.36 25.06
C ASP A 352 2.80 -19.50 23.80
N TRP A 353 1.88 -18.55 23.59
CA TRP A 353 1.83 -17.73 22.38
C TRP A 353 2.40 -16.35 22.65
N LEU A 354 3.66 -16.16 22.27
CA LEU A 354 4.33 -14.88 22.44
C LEU A 354 4.10 -13.97 21.22
N ASP A 355 3.51 -12.82 21.49
CA ASP A 355 3.37 -11.74 20.52
C ASP A 355 4.59 -10.76 20.57
N ASN A 356 5.46 -10.85 19.56
CA ASN A 356 6.65 -9.99 19.42
C ASN A 356 6.40 -8.64 18.71
N GLY A 357 5.14 -8.28 18.40
CA GLY A 357 4.89 -7.04 17.63
C GLY A 357 4.96 -7.20 16.11
N ILE A 358 5.08 -8.42 15.58
CA ILE A 358 5.20 -8.72 14.14
C ILE A 358 3.86 -9.20 13.54
N ARG A 359 3.45 -8.60 12.42
CA ARG A 359 2.13 -8.82 11.81
C ARG A 359 2.26 -8.90 10.30
N SER A 360 1.39 -9.67 9.67
CA SER A 360 1.07 -9.49 8.26
C SER A 360 -0.17 -8.63 8.13
N HIS A 361 -0.09 -7.48 7.45
CA HIS A 361 -1.20 -6.53 7.43
C HIS A 361 -1.25 -5.65 6.18
N GLY A 362 -2.41 -5.05 5.92
CA GLY A 362 -2.56 -4.05 4.86
C GLY A 362 -1.85 -2.74 5.19
N SER A 363 -1.36 -2.01 4.20
CA SER A 363 -0.83 -0.66 4.41
C SER A 363 -1.12 0.26 3.23
N VAL A 364 -1.38 1.54 3.51
CA VAL A 364 -1.42 2.62 2.49
C VAL A 364 -0.05 3.20 2.16
N SER A 365 0.97 2.83 2.92
CA SER A 365 2.34 3.23 2.64
C SER A 365 2.92 2.33 1.53
N TYR A 366 2.37 2.41 0.33
CA TYR A 366 2.75 1.55 -0.80
C TYR A 366 4.24 1.65 -1.13
N ARG A 367 4.85 2.82 -0.93
CA ARG A 367 6.30 2.98 -1.11
C ARG A 367 7.14 2.16 -0.13
N SER A 368 6.64 1.93 1.09
CA SER A 368 7.29 1.03 2.06
C SER A 368 7.27 -0.41 1.53
N ILE A 369 6.16 -0.84 0.92
CA ILE A 369 6.03 -2.14 0.25
C ILE A 369 7.00 -2.24 -0.93
N LEU A 370 7.06 -1.23 -1.81
CA LEU A 370 7.97 -1.24 -2.95
C LEU A 370 9.45 -1.26 -2.55
N ARG A 371 9.80 -0.55 -1.46
CA ARG A 371 11.16 -0.56 -0.89
C ARG A 371 11.46 -1.81 -0.08
N GLY A 372 10.45 -2.60 0.28
CA GLY A 372 10.58 -3.83 1.07
C GLY A 372 10.90 -3.63 2.55
N HIS A 373 10.81 -2.42 3.11
CA HIS A 373 11.21 -2.13 4.50
C HIS A 373 10.08 -1.51 5.33
N SER A 374 9.97 -1.93 6.60
CA SER A 374 9.01 -1.52 7.60
C SER A 374 9.63 -1.51 9.01
N HIS A 375 8.79 -1.35 10.04
CA HIS A 375 9.17 -1.49 11.45
C HIS A 375 9.18 -2.96 11.93
N GLY A 376 9.43 -3.92 11.04
CA GLY A 376 9.47 -5.36 11.35
C GLY A 376 8.24 -6.16 10.88
N CYS A 377 7.15 -5.48 10.52
CA CYS A 377 5.94 -6.12 10.00
C CYS A 377 6.05 -6.48 8.50
N HIS A 378 5.18 -7.39 8.06
CA HIS A 378 5.05 -7.90 6.71
C HIS A 378 3.85 -7.24 6.01
N ARG A 379 4.09 -6.09 5.38
CA ARG A 379 3.04 -5.25 4.80
C ARG A 379 2.67 -5.73 3.41
N LEU A 380 1.38 -5.89 3.19
CA LEU A 380 0.76 -6.18 1.89
C LEU A 380 -0.02 -4.96 1.42
N PHE A 381 -0.33 -4.90 0.13
CA PHE A 381 -1.36 -3.97 -0.35
C PHE A 381 -2.69 -4.29 0.34
N ASN A 382 -3.45 -3.26 0.73
CA ASN A 382 -4.68 -3.44 1.52
C ASN A 382 -5.64 -4.49 0.95
N HIS A 383 -5.84 -4.49 -0.38
CA HIS A 383 -6.73 -5.46 -1.03
C HIS A 383 -6.20 -6.91 -0.92
N LEU A 384 -4.89 -7.12 -1.02
CA LEU A 384 -4.28 -8.45 -0.86
C LEU A 384 -4.34 -8.93 0.60
N ALA A 385 -4.14 -8.04 1.57
CA ALA A 385 -4.30 -8.39 2.98
C ALA A 385 -5.73 -8.85 3.28
N VAL A 386 -6.74 -8.10 2.83
CA VAL A 386 -8.16 -8.47 2.98
C VAL A 386 -8.42 -9.80 2.28
N ARG A 387 -7.96 -9.95 1.04
CA ARG A 387 -8.13 -11.17 0.24
C ARG A 387 -7.58 -12.40 0.96
N MET A 388 -6.35 -12.30 1.47
CA MET A 388 -5.72 -13.37 2.23
C MET A 388 -6.51 -13.71 3.50
N THR A 389 -6.89 -12.71 4.30
CA THR A 389 -7.62 -12.97 5.54
C THR A 389 -9.00 -13.53 5.29
N SER A 390 -9.73 -13.05 4.27
CA SER A 390 -11.00 -13.65 3.85
C SER A 390 -10.80 -15.09 3.39
N PHE A 391 -9.76 -15.38 2.61
CA PHE A 391 -9.45 -16.75 2.18
C PHE A 391 -9.16 -17.66 3.38
N LEU A 392 -8.36 -17.20 4.35
CA LEU A 392 -8.09 -17.95 5.59
C LEU A 392 -9.39 -18.27 6.33
N LEU A 393 -10.27 -17.29 6.54
CA LEU A 393 -11.54 -17.51 7.24
C LEU A 393 -12.52 -18.42 6.47
N ASN A 394 -12.45 -18.43 5.14
CA ASN A 394 -13.25 -19.33 4.31
C ASN A 394 -12.70 -20.77 4.26
N ARG A 395 -11.39 -20.97 4.42
CA ARG A 395 -10.72 -22.27 4.22
C ARG A 395 -10.16 -22.88 5.51
N ARG A 396 -10.20 -22.16 6.63
CA ARG A 396 -9.80 -22.64 7.96
C ARG A 396 -10.99 -22.57 8.89
N ARG A 397 -11.12 -23.60 9.73
CA ARG A 397 -12.03 -23.51 10.87
C ARG A 397 -11.52 -22.41 11.80
N HIS A 398 -12.45 -21.68 12.39
CA HIS A 398 -12.12 -20.57 13.25
C HIS A 398 -13.23 -20.35 14.27
N GLU A 399 -12.85 -19.73 15.39
CA GLU A 399 -13.77 -19.22 16.39
C GLU A 399 -13.96 -17.72 16.24
N VAL A 400 -15.20 -17.28 16.40
CA VAL A 400 -15.55 -15.86 16.43
C VAL A 400 -15.44 -15.38 17.87
N ARG A 401 -14.34 -14.71 18.22
CA ARG A 401 -14.09 -14.23 19.59
C ARG A 401 -14.72 -12.85 19.83
N GLY A 402 -14.89 -12.05 18.78
CA GLY A 402 -15.61 -10.79 18.83
C GLY A 402 -14.71 -9.56 19.00
N ARG A 403 -15.26 -8.47 19.54
CA ARG A 403 -14.56 -7.19 19.69
C ARG A 403 -13.47 -7.28 20.75
N ILE A 404 -12.28 -6.79 20.43
CA ILE A 404 -11.16 -6.69 21.37
C ILE A 404 -11.22 -5.31 22.06
N PRO A 405 -11.54 -5.23 23.36
CA PRO A 405 -11.57 -3.94 24.07
C PRO A 405 -10.17 -3.31 24.15
N ALA A 406 -10.13 -1.97 24.12
CA ALA A 406 -8.95 -1.16 24.42
C ALA A 406 -9.31 -0.01 25.35
N SER A 407 -8.30 0.58 25.98
CA SER A 407 -8.45 1.71 26.90
C SER A 407 -7.31 2.71 26.71
N LEU A 408 -7.03 3.11 25.46
CA LEU A 408 -6.07 4.17 25.19
C LEU A 408 -6.80 5.51 25.20
N ARG A 409 -6.32 6.43 26.04
CA ARG A 409 -6.73 7.84 26.02
C ARG A 409 -5.50 8.71 26.17
N ARG A 410 -5.22 9.55 25.17
CA ARG A 410 -4.04 10.42 25.13
C ARG A 410 -4.47 11.85 24.81
N LYS A 411 -3.92 12.82 25.55
CA LYS A 411 -4.07 14.25 25.24
C LYS A 411 -2.95 14.65 24.28
N LEU A 412 -3.32 15.26 23.16
CA LEU A 412 -2.44 15.70 22.09
C LEU A 412 -2.41 17.22 22.05
N HIS A 413 -1.21 17.79 21.95
CA HIS A 413 -0.99 19.23 21.92
C HIS A 413 -0.45 19.60 20.53
N PRO A 414 -1.21 20.36 19.73
CA PRO A 414 -0.68 20.86 18.47
C PRO A 414 0.47 21.84 18.71
N GLU A 415 1.52 21.75 17.89
CA GLU A 415 2.54 22.79 17.84
C GLU A 415 1.95 24.04 17.16
N SER A 416 1.78 25.12 17.95
CA SER A 416 1.36 26.46 17.52
C SER A 416 -0.02 26.58 16.85
N PRO A 417 -0.93 27.39 17.41
CA PRO A 417 -0.68 28.82 17.60
C PRO A 417 -0.70 29.25 19.07
N GLU A 418 -0.20 30.45 19.36
CA GLU A 418 -0.53 31.16 20.61
C GLU A 418 -1.86 31.91 20.48
N PRO A 419 -2.78 31.80 21.45
CA PRO A 419 -2.74 30.90 22.60
C PRO A 419 -2.95 29.42 22.20
N PRO A 420 -2.33 28.47 22.92
CA PRO A 420 -2.40 27.06 22.56
C PRO A 420 -3.85 26.59 22.55
N PRO A 421 -4.29 25.85 21.51
CA PRO A 421 -5.65 25.32 21.46
C PRO A 421 -5.84 24.32 22.62
N GLU A 422 -7.10 24.10 23.02
CA GLU A 422 -7.41 23.03 23.97
C GLU A 422 -6.84 21.68 23.46
N PRO A 423 -6.30 20.84 24.36
CA PRO A 423 -5.71 19.57 23.96
C PRO A 423 -6.76 18.69 23.30
N LEU A 424 -6.43 18.15 22.14
CA LEU A 424 -7.26 17.19 21.44
C LEU A 424 -7.10 15.82 22.09
N VAL A 425 -8.18 15.06 22.23
CA VAL A 425 -8.14 13.75 22.87
C VAL A 425 -8.21 12.66 21.82
N LEU A 426 -7.14 11.88 21.71
CA LEU A 426 -7.15 10.60 21.02
C LEU A 426 -7.70 9.54 21.98
N GLU A 427 -8.79 8.87 21.58
CA GLU A 427 -9.40 7.79 22.34
C GLU A 427 -9.57 6.55 21.45
N ILE A 428 -9.04 5.41 21.90
CA ILE A 428 -9.20 4.12 21.22
C ILE A 428 -9.75 3.11 22.23
N THR A 429 -11.00 2.73 22.00
CA THR A 429 -11.76 1.80 22.86
C THR A 429 -11.84 0.38 22.31
N ASN A 430 -11.36 0.15 21.08
CA ASN A 430 -11.46 -1.13 20.39
C ASN A 430 -10.23 -1.39 19.51
N ARG A 431 -9.60 -2.56 19.62
CA ARG A 431 -8.44 -2.95 18.78
C ARG A 431 -8.81 -3.61 17.46
N GLY A 432 -10.08 -3.98 17.28
CA GLY A 432 -10.59 -4.67 16.10
C GLY A 432 -11.55 -5.80 16.49
N PHE A 433 -11.86 -6.66 15.53
CA PHE A 433 -12.71 -7.83 15.71
C PHE A 433 -11.90 -9.10 15.45
N LEU A 434 -11.83 -9.99 16.43
CA LEU A 434 -10.97 -11.17 16.45
C LEU A 434 -11.67 -12.42 15.93
N PHE A 435 -10.99 -13.10 15.02
CA PHE A 435 -11.22 -14.47 14.62
C PHE A 435 -9.98 -15.30 14.96
N GLU A 436 -10.19 -16.43 15.63
CA GLU A 436 -9.11 -17.32 16.07
C GLU A 436 -9.10 -18.59 15.21
N LEU A 437 -8.03 -18.84 14.47
CA LEU A 437 -7.88 -19.99 13.57
C LEU A 437 -7.57 -21.27 14.35
N THR A 438 -8.33 -22.33 14.08
CA THR A 438 -8.20 -23.63 14.75
C THR A 438 -8.14 -24.79 13.74
N PRO A 439 -6.98 -25.43 13.50
CA PRO A 439 -5.67 -25.11 14.07
C PRO A 439 -5.07 -23.81 13.50
N PRO A 440 -4.05 -23.23 14.16
CA PRO A 440 -3.25 -22.14 13.60
C PRO A 440 -2.55 -22.51 12.29
N VAL A 441 -2.26 -21.53 11.45
CA VAL A 441 -1.50 -21.73 10.20
C VAL A 441 0.00 -21.57 10.48
N PRO A 442 0.83 -22.59 10.22
CA PRO A 442 2.28 -22.47 10.37
C PRO A 442 2.88 -21.42 9.43
N VAL A 443 3.89 -20.71 9.93
CA VAL A 443 4.61 -19.68 9.20
C VAL A 443 6.10 -19.89 9.40
N GLU A 444 6.87 -19.91 8.31
CA GLU A 444 8.33 -19.90 8.39
C GLU A 444 8.86 -18.57 7.86
N VAL A 445 9.53 -17.80 8.72
CA VAL A 445 10.21 -16.56 8.31
C VAL A 445 11.67 -16.87 8.00
N LEU A 446 12.04 -16.86 6.73
CA LEU A 446 13.38 -17.22 6.28
C LEU A 446 14.40 -16.12 6.57
N ARG A 447 15.66 -16.52 6.75
CA ARG A 447 16.77 -15.56 6.96
C ARG A 447 16.93 -14.56 5.81
N GLY A 448 16.55 -14.92 4.59
CA GLY A 448 16.86 -14.15 3.39
C GLY A 448 18.36 -14.14 3.07
N ASN A 449 18.75 -13.28 2.14
CA ASN A 449 20.12 -13.13 1.67
C ASN A 449 20.81 -11.96 2.39
N VAL A 450 21.51 -12.27 3.48
CA VAL A 450 22.23 -11.26 4.24
C VAL A 450 23.43 -10.75 3.43
N ARG A 451 23.41 -9.45 3.12
CA ARG A 451 24.45 -8.78 2.34
C ARG A 451 25.38 -7.99 3.26
N GLY A 452 26.68 -8.06 2.96
CA GLY A 452 27.70 -7.29 3.67
C GLY A 452 27.97 -7.75 5.10
N ARG A 453 28.48 -6.84 5.92
CA ARG A 453 28.72 -7.02 7.37
C ARG A 453 28.10 -5.83 8.13
N PRO A 454 27.53 -6.03 9.33
CA PRO A 454 27.44 -7.29 10.08
C PRO A 454 26.43 -8.29 9.48
N THR A 455 26.47 -9.55 9.92
CA THR A 455 25.60 -10.64 9.41
C THR A 455 24.41 -10.97 10.31
N ARG A 456 24.23 -10.18 11.38
CA ARG A 456 23.15 -10.25 12.36
C ARG A 456 22.62 -8.83 12.61
N ALA A 457 21.37 -8.74 13.03
CA ALA A 457 20.76 -7.46 13.38
C ALA A 457 21.53 -6.79 14.52
N PRO A 458 21.88 -5.50 14.39
CA PRO A 458 22.47 -4.74 15.47
C PRO A 458 21.39 -4.41 16.52
N ALA A 459 21.76 -4.56 17.78
CA ALA A 459 20.87 -4.24 18.90
C ALA A 459 21.08 -2.79 19.35
N GLY A 460 19.99 -2.12 19.73
CA GLY A 460 20.03 -0.80 20.36
C GLY A 460 19.91 0.37 19.39
N PHE A 461 20.10 1.56 19.95
CA PHE A 461 20.03 2.85 19.27
C PHE A 461 21.40 3.27 18.77
N PHE A 462 21.48 3.77 17.55
CA PHE A 462 22.71 4.22 16.91
C PHE A 462 22.56 5.71 16.55
N PRO A 463 23.34 6.61 17.17
CA PRO A 463 23.24 8.03 16.88
C PRO A 463 23.57 8.30 15.40
N LEU A 464 22.92 9.32 14.82
CA LEU A 464 23.36 9.82 13.51
C LEU A 464 24.75 10.45 13.63
N PRO A 465 25.52 10.56 12.53
CA PRO A 465 26.71 11.41 12.49
C PRO A 465 26.41 12.84 12.94
N GLU A 466 27.37 13.52 13.57
CA GLU A 466 27.20 14.82 14.25
C GLU A 466 26.57 15.88 13.33
N GLU A 467 27.06 16.01 12.10
CA GLU A 467 26.50 16.93 11.08
C GLU A 467 25.01 16.67 10.80
N LEU A 468 24.58 15.41 10.80
CA LEU A 468 23.17 15.06 10.58
C LEU A 468 22.33 15.24 11.85
N GLN A 469 22.91 15.11 13.03
CA GLN A 469 22.22 15.45 14.28
C GLN A 469 21.99 16.96 14.37
N GLU A 470 22.97 17.77 13.98
CA GLU A 470 22.82 19.23 13.88
C GLU A 470 21.74 19.60 12.87
N GLN A 471 21.77 19.05 11.65
CA GLN A 471 20.71 19.28 10.66
C GLN A 471 19.33 18.80 11.12
N ALA A 472 19.25 17.67 11.83
CA ALA A 472 17.97 17.19 12.36
C ALA A 472 17.46 18.09 13.49
N ARG A 473 18.35 18.60 14.36
CA ARG A 473 18.02 19.58 15.39
C ARG A 473 17.61 20.91 14.77
N GLU A 474 18.31 21.36 13.73
CA GLU A 474 17.97 22.54 12.95
C GLU A 474 16.62 22.36 12.27
N GLN A 475 16.34 21.23 11.61
CA GLN A 475 15.01 20.97 11.03
C GLN A 475 13.89 20.90 12.08
N LEU A 476 14.19 20.40 13.28
CA LEU A 476 13.26 20.44 14.41
C LEU A 476 13.13 21.84 15.04
N SER A 477 14.09 22.75 14.82
CA SER A 477 14.06 24.13 15.35
C SER A 477 13.63 25.19 14.33
N ASP A 478 13.84 24.92 13.04
CA ASP A 478 13.62 25.82 11.90
C ASP A 478 12.36 25.46 11.12
N ASP A 479 11.51 24.51 11.54
CA ASP A 479 10.33 24.14 10.75
C ASP A 479 9.43 25.38 10.51
N PRO A 480 9.48 25.99 9.32
CA PRO A 480 8.61 27.08 8.99
C PRO A 480 7.35 26.37 8.49
N SER A 481 6.39 26.18 9.40
CA SER A 481 4.96 25.98 9.12
C SER A 481 4.61 25.80 7.62
N PRO A 482 4.25 24.60 7.14
CA PRO A 482 3.72 24.43 5.78
C PRO A 482 2.32 25.03 5.58
#